data_AF-A0AAW5BYW9-F1
#
_entry.id   AF-A0AAW5BYW9-F1
#
_cell.length_a   1.000
_cell.length_b   1.000
_cell.length_c   1.000
_cell.angle_alpha   90.00
_cell.angle_beta   90.00
_cell.angle_gamma   90.00
#
_symmetry.space_group_name_H-M   'P 1'
#
loop_
_entity.id
_entity.type
_entity.pdbx_description
1 polymer ?
#
loop_
_entity_poly.entity_id
_entity_poly.type
_entity_poly.pdbx_seq_one_letter_code
_entity_poly.pdbx_strand_id
1 'polypeptide(L)'
;MQNQIHLSELAGVDITTVNKEDLVDVSGLAFDNTVPREQRAAQVLRKVKNPYCFRVGDMGVKLEFLDNAPPLQDCFSDFLQRKKSGL
;
A
#
# COMPACT_ATOMS: atom_id res chain seq x y z
N MET A 1 -21.53 14.34 -0.23
CA MET A 1 -21.29 13.58 1.01
C MET A 1 -19.97 12.85 0.82
N GLN A 2 -18.89 13.27 1.48
CA GLN A 2 -17.64 12.51 1.44
C GLN A 2 -17.77 11.33 2.40
N ASN A 3 -17.74 10.11 1.88
CA ASN A 3 -17.69 8.91 2.70
C ASN A 3 -16.39 8.93 3.52
N GLN A 4 -16.51 8.88 4.83
CA GLN A 4 -15.37 8.75 5.73
C GLN A 4 -14.78 7.34 5.56
N ILE A 5 -13.51 7.26 5.16
CA ILE A 5 -12.81 5.98 4.95
C ILE A 5 -12.18 5.55 6.28
N HIS A 6 -12.61 4.41 6.82
CA HIS A 6 -12.01 3.81 8.01
C HIS A 6 -10.87 2.87 7.59
N LEU A 7 -9.62 3.36 7.67
CA LEU A 7 -8.43 2.59 7.26
C LEU A 7 -8.26 1.28 8.02
N SER A 8 -8.70 1.21 9.27
CA SER A 8 -8.66 -0.02 10.09
C SER A 8 -9.51 -1.15 9.50
N GLU A 9 -10.66 -0.83 8.90
CA GLU A 9 -11.52 -1.82 8.25
C GLU A 9 -10.86 -2.37 6.99
N LEU A 10 -10.23 -1.49 6.20
CA LEU A 10 -9.50 -1.87 5.00
C LEU A 10 -8.29 -2.76 5.34
N ALA A 11 -7.58 -2.42 6.40
CA ALA A 11 -6.45 -3.20 6.91
C ALA A 11 -6.88 -4.55 7.51
N GLY A 12 -8.09 -4.66 8.07
CA GLY A 12 -8.61 -5.89 8.67
C GLY A 12 -9.11 -6.94 7.68
N VAL A 13 -9.15 -6.65 6.37
CA VAL A 13 -9.61 -7.61 5.36
C VAL A 13 -8.69 -8.84 5.31
N ASP A 14 -9.24 -10.03 5.57
CA ASP A 14 -8.58 -11.30 5.32
C ASP A 14 -8.60 -11.64 3.82
N ILE A 15 -7.45 -11.46 3.17
CA ILE A 15 -7.31 -11.67 1.72
C ILE A 15 -7.60 -13.12 1.30
N THR A 16 -7.45 -14.10 2.21
CA THR A 16 -7.67 -15.53 1.88
C THR A 16 -9.13 -15.87 1.63
N THR A 17 -10.03 -14.98 2.07
CA THR A 17 -11.48 -15.09 1.87
C THR A 17 -11.99 -14.33 0.65
N VAL A 18 -11.12 -13.58 -0.02
CA VAL A 18 -11.46 -12.73 -1.17
C VAL A 18 -11.08 -13.44 -2.47
N ASN A 19 -11.99 -13.48 -3.46
CA ASN A 19 -11.61 -13.98 -4.77
C ASN A 19 -10.59 -13.05 -5.40
N LYS A 20 -9.52 -13.60 -5.96
CA LYS A 20 -8.47 -12.83 -6.63
C LYS A 20 -9.04 -11.87 -7.68
N GLU A 21 -10.02 -12.30 -8.47
CA GLU A 21 -10.61 -11.49 -9.54
C GLU A 21 -11.39 -10.26 -9.04
N ASP A 22 -11.81 -10.27 -7.77
CA ASP A 22 -12.47 -9.14 -7.12
C ASP A 22 -11.46 -8.09 -6.61
N LEU A 23 -10.17 -8.44 -6.54
CA LEU A 23 -9.10 -7.50 -6.17
C LEU A 23 -8.80 -6.54 -7.31
N VAL A 24 -8.59 -5.26 -6.95
CA VAL A 24 -8.18 -4.24 -7.91
C VAL A 24 -6.79 -4.54 -8.44
N ASP A 25 -6.65 -4.66 -9.76
CA ASP A 25 -5.35 -4.78 -10.43
C ASP A 25 -4.64 -3.44 -10.47
N VAL A 26 -3.43 -3.40 -9.92
CA VAL A 26 -2.59 -2.20 -9.91
C VAL A 26 -1.36 -2.33 -10.81
N SER A 27 -1.27 -3.36 -11.65
CA SER A 27 -0.14 -3.55 -12.57
C SER A 27 0.09 -2.35 -13.52
N GLY A 28 -0.97 -1.68 -13.94
CA GLY A 28 -0.91 -0.45 -14.75
C GLY A 28 -0.89 0.85 -13.96
N LEU A 29 -0.85 0.79 -12.62
CA LEU A 29 -0.92 1.99 -11.79
C LEU A 29 0.39 2.78 -11.85
N ALA A 30 0.34 3.96 -12.45
CA ALA A 30 1.43 4.93 -12.40
C ALA A 30 1.21 5.99 -11.30
N PHE A 31 2.28 6.29 -10.57
CA PHE A 31 2.32 7.44 -9.68
C PHE A 31 2.59 8.71 -10.48
N ASP A 32 1.71 9.69 -10.31
CA ASP A 32 1.96 11.03 -10.81
C ASP A 32 2.85 11.78 -9.80
N ASN A 33 4.12 11.90 -10.15
CA ASN A 33 5.11 12.55 -9.29
C ASN A 33 4.97 14.08 -9.24
N THR A 34 4.12 14.68 -10.08
CA THR A 34 3.81 16.11 -10.03
C THR A 34 2.84 16.45 -8.89
N VAL A 35 2.12 15.45 -8.38
CA VAL A 35 1.18 15.59 -7.27
C VAL A 35 1.94 15.79 -5.96
N PRO A 36 1.58 16.79 -5.13
CA PRO A 36 2.15 16.99 -3.81
C PRO A 36 2.02 15.76 -2.92
N ARG A 37 3.03 15.48 -2.09
CA ARG A 37 3.12 14.27 -1.26
C ARG A 37 1.86 14.05 -0.41
N GLU A 38 1.34 15.13 0.15
CA GLU A 38 0.19 15.18 1.04
C GLU A 38 -1.10 14.68 0.35
N GLN A 39 -1.17 14.81 -0.98
CA GLN A 39 -2.33 14.41 -1.78
C GLN A 39 -2.20 13.00 -2.36
N ARG A 40 -1.00 12.41 -2.38
CA ARG A 40 -0.75 11.11 -3.01
C ARG A 40 -1.49 9.98 -2.33
N ALA A 41 -1.55 9.97 -0.99
CA ALA A 41 -2.29 8.95 -0.24
C ALA A 41 -3.77 8.91 -0.64
N ALA A 42 -4.41 10.08 -0.76
CA ALA A 42 -5.80 10.18 -1.21
C ALA A 42 -5.97 9.70 -2.66
N GLN A 43 -5.02 9.99 -3.55
CA GLN A 43 -5.05 9.46 -4.92
C GLN A 43 -4.92 7.94 -4.99
N VAL A 44 -4.03 7.35 -4.17
CA VAL A 44 -3.88 5.90 -4.06
C VAL A 44 -5.17 5.27 -3.58
N LEU A 45 -5.76 5.77 -2.50
CA LEU A 45 -7.05 5.30 -1.99
C LEU A 45 -8.13 5.36 -3.07
N ARG A 46 -8.20 6.45 -3.85
CA ARG A 46 -9.19 6.60 -4.92
C ARG A 46 -8.98 5.59 -6.06
N LYS A 47 -7.74 5.33 -6.45
CA LYS A 47 -7.41 4.43 -7.58
C LYS A 47 -7.47 2.95 -7.19
N VAL A 48 -6.96 2.60 -6.01
CA VAL A 48 -6.79 1.21 -5.55
C VAL A 48 -8.00 0.72 -4.73
N LYS A 49 -8.82 1.63 -4.21
CA LYS A 49 -9.94 1.37 -3.27
C LYS A 49 -9.46 0.84 -1.92
N ASN A 50 -8.81 -0.32 -1.89
CA ASN A 50 -8.17 -0.88 -0.71
C ASN A 50 -6.64 -1.01 -0.91
N PRO A 51 -5.82 -0.08 -0.40
CA PRO A 51 -4.36 -0.15 -0.55
C PRO A 51 -3.71 -1.28 0.25
N TYR A 52 -4.45 -1.96 1.14
CA TYR A 52 -3.96 -3.10 1.91
C TYR A 52 -4.19 -4.44 1.20
N CYS A 53 -5.16 -4.54 0.29
CA CYS A 53 -5.50 -5.78 -0.44
C CYS A 53 -5.75 -5.46 -1.91
N PHE A 54 -4.83 -5.86 -2.79
CA PHE A 54 -4.89 -5.62 -4.23
C PHE A 54 -4.23 -6.76 -4.99
N ARG A 55 -4.22 -6.72 -6.33
CA ARG A 55 -3.46 -7.67 -7.14
C ARG A 55 -2.54 -6.98 -8.14
N VAL A 56 -1.50 -7.68 -8.56
CA VAL A 56 -0.60 -7.29 -9.65
C VAL A 56 -0.59 -8.42 -10.66
N GLY A 57 -1.35 -8.26 -11.76
CA GLY A 57 -1.63 -9.37 -12.66
C GLY A 57 -2.31 -10.52 -11.91
N ASP A 58 -1.67 -11.69 -11.91
CA ASP A 58 -2.18 -12.90 -11.25
C ASP A 58 -1.79 -13.06 -9.78
N MET A 59 -1.04 -12.12 -9.20
CA MET A 59 -0.59 -12.18 -7.81
C MET A 59 -1.47 -11.33 -6.91
N GLY A 60 -2.17 -11.95 -5.96
CA GLY A 60 -2.82 -11.24 -4.84
C GLY A 60 -1.79 -10.76 -3.82
N VAL A 61 -1.94 -9.54 -3.31
CA VAL A 61 -1.02 -8.89 -2.38
C VAL A 61 -1.79 -8.36 -1.18
N LYS A 62 -1.34 -8.76 0.01
CA LYS A 62 -1.77 -8.23 1.31
C LYS A 62 -0.61 -7.46 1.93
N LEU A 63 -0.89 -6.24 2.40
CA LEU A 63 0.04 -5.44 3.18
C LEU A 63 -0.39 -5.42 4.65
N GLU A 64 0.58 -5.64 5.53
CA GLU A 64 0.43 -5.57 6.98
C GLU A 64 1.60 -4.80 7.56
N PHE A 65 1.31 -4.04 8.62
CA PHE A 65 2.29 -3.24 9.33
C PHE A 65 2.16 -3.56 10.81
N LEU A 66 3.29 -3.62 11.50
CA LEU A 66 3.30 -3.77 12.96
C LEU A 66 2.96 -2.42 13.59
N ASP A 67 2.07 -2.42 14.59
CA ASP A 67 1.59 -1.20 15.25
C ASP A 67 2.70 -0.34 15.86
N ASN A 68 3.79 -0.98 16.31
CA ASN A 68 4.90 -0.33 17.03
C ASN A 68 6.24 -0.43 16.28
N ALA A 69 6.24 -0.65 14.96
CA ALA A 69 7.46 -0.67 14.16
C ALA A 69 7.78 0.71 13.56
N PRO A 70 9.05 1.01 13.26
CA PRO A 70 9.40 2.17 12.47
C PRO A 70 8.72 2.13 11.09
N PRO A 71 8.44 3.28 10.48
CA PRO A 71 7.94 3.36 9.12
C PRO A 71 8.81 2.57 8.14
N LEU A 72 8.18 1.97 7.12
CA LEU A 72 8.89 1.24 6.06
C LEU A 72 10.00 2.09 5.41
N GLN A 73 9.75 3.40 5.25
CA GLN A 73 10.72 4.34 4.69
C GLN A 73 12.01 4.39 5.52
N ASP A 74 11.89 4.39 6.85
CA ASP A 74 13.04 4.49 7.76
C ASP A 74 13.81 3.16 7.74
N CYS A 75 13.10 2.04 7.90
CA CYS A 75 13.66 0.69 7.80
C CYS A 75 14.42 0.47 6.48
N PHE A 76 13.84 0.91 5.35
CA PHE A 76 14.44 0.74 4.04
C PHE A 76 15.64 1.69 3.83
N SER A 77 15.56 2.92 4.32
CA SER A 77 16.67 3.87 4.27
C SER A 77 17.87 3.36 5.07
N ASP A 78 17.63 2.88 6.29
CA ASP A 78 18.65 2.28 7.15
C ASP A 78 19.32 1.08 6.48
N PHE A 79 18.52 0.18 5.90
CA PHE A 79 19.03 -0.97 5.16
C PHE A 79 19.96 -0.55 4.00
N LEU A 80 19.54 0.42 3.18
CA LEU A 80 20.33 0.90 2.05
C LEU A 80 21.64 1.58 2.49
N GLN A 81 21.60 2.33 3.60
CA GLN A 81 22.80 2.97 4.16
C GLN A 81 23.82 1.93 4.66
N ARG A 82 23.37 0.89 5.38
CA ARG A 82 24.23 -0.20 5.85
C ARG A 82 24.85 -0.95 4.69
N LYS A 83 24.04 -1.34 3.70
CA LYS A 83 24.50 -2.01 2.49
C LYS A 83 25.53 -1.19 1.72
N LYS A 84 25.33 0.12 1.60
CA LYS A 84 26.31 1.04 0.99
C LYS A 84 27.64 1.08 1.76
N SER A 85 27.58 0.91 3.08
CA SER A 85 28.73 0.99 3.99
C SER A 85 29.47 -0.35 4.16
N GLY A 86 29.02 -1.41 3.48
CA GLY A 86 29.63 -2.74 3.55
C GLY A 86 29.28 -3.54 4.81
N LEU A 87 28.20 -3.16 5.50
CA LEU A 87 27.59 -3.87 6.62
C LEU A 87 26.42 -4.75 6.15
#